data_AF-A0A7K7KZ60-F1
#
_entry.id   AF-A0A7K7KZ60-F1
#
_cell.length_a   1.000
_cell.length_b   1.000
_cell.length_c   1.000
_cell.angle_alpha   90.00
_cell.angle_beta   90.00
_cell.angle_gamma   90.00
#
_symmetry.space_group_name_H-M   'P 1'
#
loop_
_entity.id
_entity.type
_entity.pdbx_description
1 polymer ?
#
loop_
_entity_poly.entity_id
_entity_poly.type
_entity_poly.pdbx_seq_one_letter_code
_entity_poly.pdbx_strand_id
1 'polypeptide(L)'
;SFVPPRRLHTACSLANSNRVAVSRLQRQAYGRQYPLLLVRTDGSTVHIRYKEPKKILMLPLDSNTLPEAERKARLRRQFPTKLRAKEEEDAFDKLDMEKYKKFWKK
;
A
#
# COMPACT_ATOMS: atom_id res chain seq x y z
N SER A 1 -8.57 68.69 12.46
CA SER A 1 -8.90 67.36 13.02
C SER A 1 -7.89 66.35 12.50
N PHE A 2 -7.09 65.75 13.38
CA PHE A 2 -6.03 64.81 13.00
C PHE A 2 -6.59 63.39 13.03
N VAL A 3 -6.76 62.77 11.87
CA VAL A 3 -7.21 61.38 11.77
C VAL A 3 -5.99 60.48 12.02
N PRO A 4 -5.98 59.62 13.06
CA PRO A 4 -4.82 58.76 13.31
C PRO A 4 -4.67 57.75 12.16
N PRO A 5 -3.42 57.40 11.78
CA PRO A 5 -3.18 56.45 10.73
C PRO A 5 -3.73 55.08 11.15
N ARG A 6 -4.61 54.52 10.32
CA ARG A 6 -5.10 53.15 10.47
C ARG A 6 -3.90 52.22 10.34
N ARG A 7 -3.46 51.66 11.47
CA ARG A 7 -2.43 50.62 11.49
C ARG A 7 -3.00 49.41 10.75
N LEU A 8 -2.63 49.25 9.48
CA LEU A 8 -2.83 48.00 8.77
C LEU A 8 -1.95 46.99 9.50
N HIS A 9 -2.58 46.07 10.24
CA HIS A 9 -1.88 44.93 10.81
C HIS A 9 -1.28 44.14 9.64
N THR A 10 0.02 44.32 9.38
CA THR A 10 0.78 43.40 8.53
C THR A 10 0.84 42.08 9.29
N ALA A 11 -0.12 41.19 9.02
CA ALA A 11 -0.05 39.83 9.48
C ALA A 11 1.29 39.24 9.02
N CYS A 12 2.10 38.76 9.96
CA CYS A 12 3.32 38.04 9.63
C CYS A 12 2.94 36.92 8.65
N SER A 13 3.60 36.85 7.49
CA SER A 13 3.35 35.81 6.47
C SER A 13 3.79 34.47 7.04
N LEU A 14 2.97 33.86 7.89
CA LEU A 14 3.19 32.53 8.40
C LEU A 14 3.04 31.55 7.24
N ALA A 15 4.09 30.77 7.00
CA ALA A 15 4.06 29.69 6.02
C ALA A 15 3.10 28.60 6.56
N ASN A 16 1.85 28.65 6.11
CA ASN A 16 0.86 27.61 6.38
C ASN A 16 0.66 26.76 5.12
N SER A 17 0.54 25.44 5.29
CA SER A 17 0.21 24.49 4.22
C SER A 17 -1.08 24.83 3.47
N ASN A 18 -2.01 25.52 4.13
CA ASN A 18 -3.28 25.95 3.53
C ASN A 18 -3.15 27.14 2.57
N ARG A 19 -2.02 27.87 2.58
CA ARG A 19 -1.84 29.11 1.80
C ARG A 19 -2.12 28.92 0.30
N VAL A 20 -1.82 27.75 -0.25
CA VAL A 20 -2.00 27.42 -1.68
C VAL A 20 -2.80 26.11 -1.88
N ALA A 21 -3.43 25.58 -0.82
CA ALA A 21 -4.13 24.31 -0.89
C ALA A 21 -5.39 24.38 -1.78
N VAL A 22 -6.09 25.51 -1.79
CA VAL A 22 -7.28 25.74 -2.62
C VAL A 22 -6.85 26.28 -3.98
N SER A 23 -6.85 25.42 -5.00
CA SER A 23 -6.43 25.79 -6.36
C SER A 23 -7.28 25.11 -7.44
N ARG A 24 -7.12 25.55 -8.70
CA ARG A 24 -7.74 24.95 -9.89
C ARG A 24 -6.68 24.67 -10.96
N LEU A 25 -6.99 23.74 -11.87
CA LEU A 25 -6.12 23.45 -13.00
C LEU A 25 -6.14 24.63 -13.98
N GLN A 26 -4.97 25.21 -14.27
CA GLN A 26 -4.80 26.38 -15.14
C GLN A 26 -4.63 25.92 -16.60
N ARG A 27 -5.62 25.20 -17.13
CA ARG A 27 -5.66 24.76 -18.53
C ARG A 27 -7.02 25.13 -19.13
N GLN A 28 -7.03 25.52 -20.41
CA GLN A 28 -8.26 25.91 -21.11
C GLN A 28 -9.22 24.72 -21.32
N ALA A 29 -8.68 23.57 -21.72
CA ALA A 29 -9.43 22.32 -21.86
C ALA A 29 -8.76 21.23 -21.02
N TYR A 30 -9.52 20.56 -20.16
CA TYR A 30 -9.07 19.40 -19.40
C TYR A 30 -10.25 18.49 -19.05
N GLY A 31 -9.98 17.18 -18.99
CA GLY A 31 -10.97 16.19 -18.54
C GLY A 31 -11.29 16.34 -17.05
N ARG A 32 -12.49 15.92 -16.65
CA ARG A 32 -12.90 15.94 -15.24
C ARG A 32 -11.93 15.13 -14.38
N GLN A 33 -11.53 15.71 -13.25
CA GLN A 33 -10.72 15.05 -12.24
C GLN A 33 -11.45 15.02 -10.91
N TYR A 34 -11.24 13.96 -10.14
CA TYR A 34 -11.87 13.72 -8.85
C TYR A 34 -10.82 13.76 -7.74
N PRO A 35 -11.12 14.38 -6.59
CA PRO A 35 -10.23 14.33 -5.44
C PRO A 35 -10.19 12.91 -4.88
N LEU A 36 -8.99 12.40 -4.58
CA LEU A 36 -8.78 11.13 -3.91
C LEU A 36 -7.62 11.20 -2.93
N LEU A 37 -7.58 10.22 -2.02
CA LEU A 37 -6.56 10.08 -1.00
C LEU A 37 -5.51 9.05 -1.44
N LEU A 38 -4.27 9.51 -1.67
CA LEU A 38 -3.12 8.66 -1.97
C LEU A 38 -2.45 8.23 -0.67
N VAL A 39 -2.42 6.93 -0.41
CA VAL A 39 -1.69 6.31 0.70
C VAL A 39 -0.33 5.85 0.20
N ARG A 40 0.74 6.33 0.82
CA ARG A 40 2.12 5.92 0.52
C ARG A 40 2.48 4.64 1.26
N THR A 41 3.63 4.06 0.91
CA THR A 41 4.20 2.87 1.57
C THR A 41 4.37 3.05 3.07
N ASP A 42 4.66 4.28 3.50
CA ASP A 42 4.93 4.64 4.89
C ASP A 42 3.64 4.90 5.68
N GLY A 43 2.47 4.72 5.05
CA GLY A 43 1.15 5.00 5.63
C GLY A 43 0.73 6.48 5.58
N SER A 44 1.64 7.38 5.20
CA SER A 44 1.33 8.81 5.01
C SER A 44 0.32 9.03 3.87
N THR A 45 -0.48 10.09 3.99
CA THR A 45 -1.61 10.36 3.09
C THR A 45 -1.53 11.75 2.47
N VAL A 46 -1.87 11.85 1.19
CA VAL A 46 -1.92 13.13 0.46
C VAL A 46 -3.15 13.18 -0.43
N HIS A 47 -3.82 14.33 -0.49
CA HIS A 47 -4.94 14.55 -1.40
C HIS A 47 -4.43 14.90 -2.80
N ILE A 48 -4.85 14.13 -3.81
CA ILE A 48 -4.51 14.35 -5.21
C ILE A 48 -5.77 14.34 -6.09
N ARG A 49 -5.65 14.83 -7.31
CA ARG A 49 -6.72 14.77 -8.32
C ARG A 49 -6.45 13.67 -9.33
N TYR A 50 -7.44 12.81 -9.58
CA TYR A 50 -7.30 11.64 -10.45
C TYR A 50 -8.41 11.58 -11.51
N LYS A 51 -8.18 10.82 -12.58
CA LYS A 51 -9.10 10.73 -13.72
C LYS A 51 -10.40 10.00 -13.38
N GLU A 52 -10.29 8.94 -12.57
CA GLU A 52 -11.42 8.12 -12.15
C GLU A 52 -11.90 8.52 -10.76
N PRO A 53 -13.21 8.40 -10.46
CA PRO A 53 -13.77 8.71 -9.15
C PRO A 53 -13.48 7.62 -8.12
N LYS A 54 -12.20 7.42 -7.79
CA LYS A 54 -11.76 6.53 -6.71
C LYS A 54 -11.63 7.32 -5.41
N LYS A 55 -11.94 6.70 -4.26
CA LYS A 55 -11.80 7.35 -2.96
C LYS A 55 -10.36 7.27 -2.42
N ILE A 56 -9.74 6.11 -2.56
CA ILE A 56 -8.44 5.79 -1.98
C ILE A 56 -7.58 5.06 -3.02
N LEU A 57 -6.30 5.40 -3.10
CA LEU A 57 -5.30 4.70 -3.88
C LEU A 57 -4.11 4.36 -2.99
N MET A 58 -3.73 3.08 -2.90
CA MET A 58 -2.59 2.63 -2.11
C MET A 58 -1.39 2.38 -3.01
N LEU A 59 -0.27 3.03 -2.70
CA LEU A 59 0.98 2.80 -3.41
C LEU A 59 1.56 1.45 -3.00
N PRO A 60 1.90 0.56 -3.94
CA PRO A 60 2.54 -0.70 -3.62
C PRO A 60 3.96 -0.45 -3.10
N LEU A 61 4.38 -1.31 -2.16
CA LEU A 61 5.76 -1.34 -1.71
C LEU A 61 6.64 -2.03 -2.76
N ASP A 62 7.63 -1.30 -3.28
CA ASP A 62 8.65 -1.87 -4.16
C ASP A 62 9.46 -2.95 -3.44
N SER A 63 9.70 -4.07 -4.12
CA SER A 63 10.47 -5.19 -3.57
C SER A 63 11.97 -5.04 -3.81
N ASN A 64 12.39 -4.18 -4.75
CA ASN A 64 13.79 -3.98 -5.10
C ASN A 64 14.50 -3.02 -4.13
N THR A 65 13.75 -2.17 -3.43
CA THR A 65 14.29 -1.21 -2.45
C THR A 65 14.53 -1.83 -1.08
N LEU A 66 13.96 -3.01 -0.82
CA LEU A 66 14.05 -3.67 0.48
C LEU A 66 15.34 -4.49 0.62
N PRO A 67 15.89 -4.60 1.84
CA PRO A 67 17.00 -5.51 2.10
C PRO A 67 16.57 -6.96 1.89
N GLU A 68 17.50 -7.81 1.47
CA GLU A 68 17.22 -9.20 1.07
C GLU A 68 16.56 -10.03 2.19
N ALA A 69 16.96 -9.78 3.44
CA ALA A 69 16.40 -10.45 4.62
C ALA A 69 14.90 -10.15 4.78
N GLU A 70 14.50 -8.88 4.68
CA GLU A 70 13.10 -8.46 4.79
C GLU A 70 12.27 -8.93 3.59
N ARG A 71 12.86 -8.87 2.39
CA ARG A 71 12.23 -9.39 1.17
C ARG A 71 11.92 -10.88 1.31
N LYS A 72 12.88 -11.68 1.80
CA LYS A 72 12.70 -13.12 2.04
C LYS A 72 11.66 -13.39 3.12
N ALA A 73 11.65 -12.61 4.20
CA ALA A 73 10.64 -12.71 5.25
C ALA A 73 9.23 -12.40 4.72
N ARG A 74 9.06 -11.37 3.89
CA ARG A 74 7.78 -11.05 3.24
C ARG A 74 7.32 -12.15 2.29
N LEU A 75 8.22 -12.71 1.49
CA LEU A 75 7.90 -13.85 0.62
C LEU A 75 7.42 -15.07 1.41
N ARG A 76 8.07 -15.39 2.52
CA ARG A 76 7.64 -16.46 3.44
C ARG A 76 6.26 -16.19 4.07
N ARG A 77 5.96 -14.93 4.39
CA ARG A 77 4.62 -14.52 4.89
C ARG A 77 3.54 -14.58 3.83
N GLN A 78 3.86 -14.17 2.60
CA GLN A 78 2.92 -14.16 1.48
C GLN A 78 2.61 -15.57 0.98
N PHE A 79 3.65 -16.41 0.88
CA PHE A 79 3.55 -17.81 0.49
C PHE A 79 4.03 -18.65 1.67
N PRO A 80 3.20 -18.84 2.72
CA PRO A 80 3.52 -19.79 3.75
C PRO A 80 3.66 -21.14 3.07
N THR A 81 4.85 -21.74 3.14
CA THR A 81 5.12 -23.06 2.59
C THR A 81 4.08 -23.98 3.21
N LYS A 82 3.17 -24.45 2.37
CA LYS A 82 1.93 -25.09 2.81
C LYS A 82 2.28 -26.27 3.71
N LEU A 83 1.43 -26.49 4.69
CA LEU A 83 1.36 -27.61 5.64
C LEU A 83 1.47 -29.03 5.03
N ARG A 84 1.71 -29.15 3.72
CA ARG A 84 1.84 -30.39 2.95
C ARG A 84 3.03 -31.25 3.34
N ALA A 85 4.06 -30.67 3.94
CA ALA A 85 5.19 -31.48 4.41
C ALA A 85 4.76 -32.53 5.46
N LYS A 86 3.78 -32.20 6.31
CA LYS A 86 3.28 -33.16 7.33
C LYS A 86 2.39 -34.24 6.72
N GLU A 87 1.58 -33.89 5.72
CA GLU A 87 0.69 -34.86 5.07
C GLU A 87 1.46 -35.90 4.25
N GLU A 88 2.60 -35.53 3.66
CA GLU A 88 3.48 -36.46 2.93
C GLU A 88 4.20 -37.42 3.89
N GLU A 89 4.74 -36.93 5.01
CA GLU A 89 5.37 -37.76 6.04
C GLU A 89 4.37 -38.77 6.66
N ASP A 90 3.17 -38.29 7.04
CA ASP A 90 2.10 -39.15 7.59
C ASP A 90 1.54 -40.16 6.57
N ALA A 91 1.72 -39.92 5.26
CA ALA A 91 1.25 -40.82 4.21
C ALA A 91 2.19 -42.02 3.99
N PHE A 92 3.51 -41.84 4.18
CA PHE A 92 4.47 -42.94 4.10
C PHE A 92 4.32 -43.91 5.28
N ASP A 93 4.06 -43.39 6.48
CA ASP A 93 3.91 -44.22 7.69
C ASP A 93 2.62 -45.05 7.70
N LYS A 94 1.62 -44.69 6.89
CA LYS A 94 0.34 -45.41 6.75
C LYS A 94 0.37 -46.51 5.68
N LEU A 95 1.51 -46.76 5.04
CA LEU A 95 1.66 -47.85 4.08
C LEU A 95 1.82 -49.19 4.82
N ASP A 96 0.68 -49.84 5.06
CA ASP A 96 0.62 -51.16 5.68
C ASP A 96 1.17 -52.26 4.75
N MET A 97 2.38 -52.75 5.04
CA MET A 97 3.06 -53.78 4.26
C MET A 97 2.32 -55.14 4.26
N GLU A 98 1.51 -55.43 5.28
CA GLU A 98 0.78 -56.71 5.35
C GLU A 98 -0.30 -56.80 4.26
N LYS A 99 -0.96 -55.68 3.98
CA LYS A 99 -2.01 -55.57 2.94
C LYS A 99 -1.50 -55.87 1.53
N TYR A 100 -0.20 -55.62 1.28
CA TYR A 100 0.42 -55.80 -0.03
C TYR A 100 1.24 -57.09 -0.17
N LYS A 101 1.47 -57.83 0.91
CA LYS A 101 2.18 -59.12 0.93
C LYS A 101 1.56 -60.17 -0.01
N LYS A 102 0.25 -60.10 -0.24
CA LYS A 102 -0.50 -60.98 -1.17
C LYS A 102 -0.09 -60.88 -2.64
N PHE A 103 0.60 -59.80 -3.03
CA PHE A 103 1.09 -59.60 -4.40
C PHE A 103 2.55 -60.04 -4.58
N TRP A 104 3.21 -60.54 -3.53
CA TRP A 104 4.63 -60.90 -3.57
C TRP A 104 4.90 -62.30 -4.13
N LYS A 105 3.87 -63.15 -4.20
CA LYS A 105 3.94 -64.41 -4.94
C LYS A 105 3.07 -64.26 -6.18
N LYS A 106 3.68 -64.43 -7.34
CA LYS A 106 3.02 -64.41 -8.63
C LYS A 106 2.29 -65.73 -8.89
#